data_AF-A0A256ZZX1-F1
#
_entry.id   AF-A0A256ZZX1-F1
#
_cell.length_a   1.000
_cell.length_b   1.000
_cell.length_c   1.000
_cell.angle_alpha   90.00
_cell.angle_beta   90.00
_cell.angle_gamma   90.00
#
_symmetry.space_group_name_H-M   'P 1'
#
loop_
_entity.id
_entity.type
_entity.pdbx_description
1 polymer ?
#
loop_
_entity_poly.entity_id
_entity_poly.type
_entity_poly.pdbx_seq_one_letter_code
_entity_poly.pdbx_strand_id
1 'polypeptide(L)'
;MNKKFECLRCALCCKNTNFSNVNIDQKTIGERLAKKGLYLGAEKSKIGILLFNDEFKKLREFADKYGIDFHPVPLFFVIDRISENAIILCWTLGHKVCPFLKKNDDHICLVEEFKPLVCRAFPIIKNIKDTKMKYLSSRRCPGVLKTENQEIDFTSFYENELEAAKTVDKKMQEIFNCFSKLKEKKRIDPICQINPNDAVKILGDYLTSGKTCFIEDVENDSVI
;
A
#
# COMPACT_ATOMS: atom_id res chain seq x y z
N MET A 1 19.36 2.48 29.24
CA MET A 1 18.89 2.47 27.84
C MET A 1 17.63 1.62 27.79
N ASN A 2 16.49 2.19 27.37
CA ASN A 2 15.33 1.37 27.05
C ASN A 2 15.67 0.50 25.84
N LYS A 3 15.40 -0.80 25.94
CA LYS A 3 15.60 -1.75 24.84
C LYS A 3 14.69 -1.35 23.69
N LYS A 4 15.21 -1.28 22.46
CA LYS A 4 14.40 -1.03 21.25
C LYS A 4 14.09 -2.35 20.56
N PHE A 5 13.05 -2.35 19.73
CA PHE A 5 12.76 -3.46 18.85
C PHE A 5 13.91 -3.68 17.86
N GLU A 6 14.26 -4.94 17.63
CA GLU A 6 15.26 -5.33 16.65
C GLU A 6 14.67 -6.37 15.69
N CYS A 7 14.65 -6.04 14.40
CA CYS A 7 14.25 -6.97 13.36
C CYS A 7 15.27 -8.12 13.26
N LEU A 8 14.79 -9.35 13.40
CA LEU A 8 15.62 -10.56 13.31
C LEU A 8 16.07 -10.91 11.88
N ARG A 9 15.69 -10.13 10.87
CA ARG A 9 15.99 -10.36 9.44
C ARG A 9 15.68 -11.79 8.95
N CYS A 10 14.66 -12.41 9.53
CA CYS A 10 14.24 -13.79 9.19
C CYS A 10 13.50 -13.93 7.84
N ALA A 11 13.22 -12.80 7.17
CA ALA A 11 12.49 -12.71 5.90
C ALA A 11 11.08 -13.33 5.84
N LEU A 12 10.51 -13.74 6.97
CA LEU A 12 9.15 -14.30 7.00
C LEU A 12 8.10 -13.33 6.44
N CYS A 13 8.20 -12.03 6.74
CA CYS A 13 7.32 -11.02 6.16
C CYS A 13 7.55 -10.79 4.66
N CYS A 14 8.74 -11.13 4.14
CA CYS A 14 9.07 -11.09 2.72
C CYS A 14 8.60 -12.36 1.98
N LYS A 15 8.56 -13.52 2.64
CA LYS A 15 8.10 -14.79 2.06
C LYS A 15 6.57 -14.95 2.08
N ASN A 16 5.88 -14.11 2.83
CA ASN A 16 4.42 -14.10 2.91
C ASN A 16 3.90 -12.66 2.98
N THR A 17 3.93 -11.99 1.85
CA THR A 17 3.55 -10.58 1.70
C THR A 17 2.04 -10.37 1.61
N ASN A 18 1.26 -11.45 1.44
CA ASN A 18 -0.18 -11.37 1.26
C ASN A 18 -0.93 -11.37 2.59
N PHE A 19 -1.99 -10.57 2.65
CA PHE A 19 -2.90 -10.53 3.79
C PHE A 19 -4.16 -11.38 3.55
N SER A 20 -4.09 -12.42 2.72
CA SER A 20 -5.22 -13.26 2.30
C SER A 20 -6.06 -13.82 3.46
N ASN A 21 -5.44 -14.01 4.63
CA ASN A 21 -6.09 -14.53 5.83
C ASN A 21 -6.92 -13.47 6.59
N VAL A 22 -6.92 -12.20 6.15
CA VAL A 22 -7.81 -11.19 6.70
C VAL A 22 -9.18 -11.37 6.05
N ASN A 23 -10.21 -11.57 6.90
CA ASN A 23 -11.58 -11.69 6.44
C ASN A 23 -12.14 -10.31 6.04
N ILE A 24 -11.71 -9.82 4.89
CA ILE A 24 -12.20 -8.58 4.28
C ILE A 24 -13.34 -8.93 3.33
N ASP A 25 -14.52 -8.35 3.58
CA ASP A 25 -15.62 -8.37 2.62
C ASP A 25 -15.34 -7.35 1.51
N GLN A 26 -14.52 -7.78 0.55
CA GLN A 26 -14.07 -6.94 -0.55
C GLN A 26 -15.24 -6.47 -1.42
N LYS A 27 -16.30 -7.27 -1.55
CA LYS A 27 -17.48 -6.91 -2.34
C LYS A 27 -18.18 -5.69 -1.71
N THR A 28 -18.53 -5.79 -0.44
CA THR A 28 -19.21 -4.69 0.28
C THR A 28 -18.35 -3.43 0.33
N ILE A 29 -17.04 -3.57 0.54
CA ILE A 29 -16.11 -2.42 0.51
C ILE A 29 -16.07 -1.81 -0.90
N GLY A 30 -15.92 -2.63 -1.93
CA GLY A 30 -15.88 -2.19 -3.32
C GLY A 30 -17.14 -1.43 -3.73
N GLU A 31 -18.32 -1.96 -3.42
CA GLU A 31 -19.60 -1.30 -3.68
C GLU A 31 -19.72 0.06 -2.95
N ARG A 32 -19.25 0.13 -1.70
CA ARG A 32 -19.24 1.39 -0.93
C ARG A 32 -18.29 2.44 -1.53
N LEU A 33 -17.12 2.01 -2.01
CA LEU A 33 -16.15 2.89 -2.65
C LEU A 33 -16.66 3.37 -4.02
N ALA A 34 -17.28 2.48 -4.80
CA ALA A 34 -17.81 2.80 -6.13
C ALA A 34 -18.88 3.91 -6.09
N LYS A 35 -19.67 3.99 -5.01
CA LYS A 35 -20.61 5.11 -4.76
C LYS A 35 -19.92 6.48 -4.68
N LYS A 36 -18.63 6.51 -4.37
CA LYS A 36 -17.81 7.72 -4.30
C LYS A 36 -16.95 7.95 -5.55
N GLY A 37 -16.98 7.04 -6.52
CA GLY A 37 -16.11 7.05 -7.71
C GLY A 37 -14.70 6.53 -7.45
N LEU A 38 -14.52 5.77 -6.38
CA LEU A 38 -13.25 5.17 -5.98
C LEU A 38 -13.35 3.64 -6.12
N TYR A 39 -12.31 2.99 -6.62
CA TYR A 39 -12.36 1.56 -6.94
C TYR A 39 -11.16 0.81 -6.36
N LEU A 40 -11.36 -0.49 -6.08
CA LEU A 40 -10.32 -1.43 -5.70
C LEU A 40 -9.85 -2.19 -6.94
N GLY A 41 -8.57 -2.07 -7.30
CA GLY A 41 -8.02 -2.70 -8.51
C GLY A 41 -7.47 -4.11 -8.31
N ALA A 42 -7.03 -4.43 -7.09
CA ALA A 42 -6.41 -5.72 -6.78
C ALA A 42 -7.42 -6.72 -6.21
N GLU A 43 -7.38 -7.96 -6.69
CA GLU A 43 -8.08 -9.09 -6.06
C GLU A 43 -7.52 -9.39 -4.65
N LYS A 44 -8.36 -9.96 -3.76
CA LYS A 44 -7.99 -10.28 -2.37
C LYS A 44 -6.67 -11.05 -2.24
N SER A 45 -6.40 -11.97 -3.16
CA SER A 45 -5.18 -12.79 -3.17
C SER A 45 -3.91 -11.98 -3.43
N LYS A 46 -4.01 -10.82 -4.09
CA LYS A 46 -2.90 -9.92 -4.44
C LYS A 46 -2.74 -8.74 -3.50
N ILE A 47 -3.71 -8.49 -2.61
CA ILE A 47 -3.62 -7.44 -1.60
C ILE A 47 -2.60 -7.85 -0.53
N GLY A 48 -1.48 -7.13 -0.54
CA GLY A 48 -0.34 -7.34 0.34
C GLY A 48 0.23 -6.00 0.82
N ILE A 49 1.54 -5.85 0.66
CA ILE A 49 2.26 -4.62 0.99
C ILE A 49 1.72 -3.45 0.15
N LEU A 50 1.29 -2.36 0.80
CA LEU A 50 0.95 -1.10 0.15
C LEU A 50 2.23 -0.39 -0.29
N LEU A 51 2.18 0.18 -1.49
CA LEU A 51 3.22 1.01 -2.08
C LEU A 51 2.60 2.35 -2.50
N PHE A 52 3.20 3.45 -2.09
CA PHE A 52 2.84 4.77 -2.59
C PHE A 52 3.40 5.00 -4.00
N ASN A 53 2.86 5.98 -4.74
CA ASN A 53 3.25 6.20 -6.14
C ASN A 53 4.75 6.53 -6.29
N ASP A 54 5.33 7.29 -5.36
CA ASP A 54 6.77 7.56 -5.29
C ASP A 54 7.60 6.30 -5.03
N GLU A 55 7.15 5.44 -4.12
CA GLU A 55 7.79 4.16 -3.83
C GLU A 55 7.69 3.19 -5.03
N PHE A 56 6.53 3.16 -5.69
CA PHE A 56 6.32 2.39 -6.91
C PHE A 56 7.30 2.80 -8.01
N LYS A 57 7.39 4.10 -8.32
CA LYS A 57 8.30 4.63 -9.35
C LYS A 57 9.74 4.22 -9.06
N LYS A 58 10.22 4.43 -7.83
CA LYS A 58 11.59 4.09 -7.42
C LYS A 58 11.88 2.58 -7.49
N LEU A 59 10.94 1.76 -7.02
CA LEU A 59 11.09 0.29 -7.07
C LEU A 59 11.05 -0.24 -8.51
N ARG A 60 10.21 0.37 -9.37
CA ARG A 60 10.11 0.04 -10.79
C ARG A 60 11.43 0.31 -11.50
N GLU A 61 11.99 1.51 -11.35
CA GLU A 61 13.29 1.87 -11.93
C GLU A 61 14.40 0.91 -11.49
N PHE A 62 14.43 0.56 -10.20
CA PHE A 62 15.37 -0.42 -9.69
C PHE A 62 15.14 -1.81 -10.30
N ALA A 63 13.89 -2.26 -10.37
CA ALA A 63 13.56 -3.57 -10.91
C ALA A 63 13.96 -3.69 -12.39
N ASP A 64 13.65 -2.66 -13.20
CA ASP A 64 13.98 -2.62 -14.62
C ASP A 64 15.51 -2.61 -14.83
N LYS A 65 16.25 -1.84 -14.02
CA LYS A 65 17.73 -1.80 -14.06
C LYS A 65 18.39 -3.14 -13.77
N TYR A 66 17.81 -3.94 -12.87
CA TYR A 66 18.40 -5.19 -12.40
C TYR A 66 17.67 -6.45 -12.90
N GLY A 67 16.72 -6.31 -13.84
CA GLY A 67 15.97 -7.44 -14.40
C GLY A 67 15.14 -8.20 -13.36
N ILE A 68 14.59 -7.49 -12.37
CA ILE A 68 13.73 -8.08 -11.34
C ILE A 68 12.29 -8.13 -11.85
N ASP A 69 11.67 -9.30 -11.77
CA ASP A 69 10.24 -9.46 -12.08
C ASP A 69 9.37 -8.75 -11.02
N PHE A 70 8.93 -7.54 -11.36
CA PHE A 70 8.15 -6.66 -10.50
C PHE A 70 6.85 -6.27 -11.21
N HIS A 71 5.70 -6.60 -10.63
CA HIS A 71 4.40 -6.38 -11.27
C HIS A 71 3.33 -6.02 -10.23
N PRO A 72 3.54 -4.93 -9.46
CA PRO A 72 2.53 -4.40 -8.54
C PRO A 72 1.24 -4.08 -9.29
N VAL A 73 0.14 -4.14 -8.55
CA VAL A 73 -1.20 -3.90 -9.07
C VAL A 73 -1.76 -2.63 -8.43
N PRO A 74 -2.47 -1.75 -9.17
CA PRO A 74 -3.16 -0.65 -8.56
C PRO A 74 -4.10 -1.13 -7.45
N LEU A 75 -3.95 -0.58 -6.25
CA LEU A 75 -4.81 -0.91 -5.13
C LEU A 75 -6.06 -0.04 -5.16
N PHE A 76 -5.86 1.28 -5.18
CA PHE A 76 -6.92 2.26 -5.29
C PHE A 76 -6.76 3.06 -6.57
N PHE A 77 -7.85 3.24 -7.30
CA PHE A 77 -7.88 4.04 -8.52
C PHE A 77 -9.23 4.70 -8.75
N VAL A 78 -9.24 5.68 -9.65
CA VAL A 78 -10.41 6.44 -10.08
C VAL A 78 -10.48 6.39 -11.60
N ILE A 79 -11.66 6.23 -12.18
CA ILE A 79 -11.87 6.43 -13.62
C ILE A 79 -12.44 7.84 -13.78
N ASP A 80 -11.70 8.70 -14.46
CA ASP A 80 -12.04 10.12 -14.62
C ASP A 80 -12.68 10.38 -15.99
N ARG A 81 -13.83 11.07 -16.00
CA ARG A 81 -14.51 11.45 -17.26
C ARG A 81 -13.82 12.60 -17.99
N ILE A 82 -13.14 13.48 -17.25
CA ILE A 82 -12.53 14.69 -17.85
C ILE A 82 -11.31 14.31 -18.67
N SER A 83 -10.37 13.60 -18.07
CA SER A 83 -9.13 13.18 -18.72
C SER A 83 -9.26 11.88 -19.52
N GLU A 84 -10.39 11.17 -19.39
CA GLU A 84 -10.57 9.81 -19.89
C GLU A 84 -9.47 8.83 -19.46
N ASN A 85 -8.82 9.10 -18.31
CA ASN A 85 -7.75 8.29 -17.76
C ASN A 85 -8.18 7.58 -16.47
N ALA A 86 -7.41 6.57 -16.09
CA ALA A 86 -7.44 5.99 -14.76
C ALA A 86 -6.38 6.69 -13.90
N ILE A 87 -6.83 7.37 -12.84
CA ILE A 87 -5.96 8.04 -11.89
C ILE A 87 -5.63 7.04 -10.78
N ILE A 88 -4.36 6.68 -10.65
CA ILE A 88 -3.88 5.71 -9.66
C ILE A 88 -3.52 6.43 -8.37
N LEU A 89 -4.14 6.00 -7.27
CA LEU A 89 -3.94 6.60 -5.94
C LEU A 89 -2.79 5.91 -5.20
N CYS A 90 -2.72 4.58 -5.27
CA CYS A 90 -1.61 3.81 -4.74
C CYS A 90 -1.66 2.36 -5.26
N TRP A 91 -0.62 1.61 -4.93
CA TRP A 91 -0.37 0.26 -5.43
C TRP A 91 -0.32 -0.75 -4.29
N THR A 92 -0.49 -2.02 -4.63
CA THR A 92 -0.06 -3.13 -3.79
C THR A 92 1.02 -3.92 -4.49
N LEU A 93 1.94 -4.50 -3.71
CA LEU A 93 3.06 -5.27 -4.24
C LEU A 93 2.61 -6.38 -5.19
N GLY A 94 1.45 -7.01 -4.96
CA GLY A 94 0.85 -7.98 -5.89
C GLY A 94 1.60 -9.31 -6.03
N HIS A 95 2.70 -9.48 -5.29
CA HIS A 95 3.49 -10.70 -5.21
C HIS A 95 3.22 -11.43 -3.89
N LYS A 96 3.29 -12.76 -3.89
CA LYS A 96 3.22 -13.61 -2.67
C LYS A 96 4.55 -13.66 -1.90
N VAL A 97 5.65 -13.59 -2.64
CA VAL A 97 7.02 -13.51 -2.13
C VAL A 97 7.61 -12.21 -2.67
N CYS A 98 8.23 -11.41 -1.81
CA CYS A 98 8.82 -10.13 -2.19
C CYS A 98 9.85 -10.34 -3.32
N PRO A 99 9.69 -9.67 -4.49
CA PRO A 99 10.58 -9.84 -5.62
C PRO A 99 11.98 -9.24 -5.35
N PHE A 100 12.11 -8.41 -4.31
CA PHE A 100 13.37 -7.83 -3.86
C PHE A 100 14.08 -8.67 -2.79
N LEU A 101 13.57 -9.86 -2.47
CA LEU A 101 14.29 -10.83 -1.64
C LEU A 101 15.32 -11.56 -2.49
N LYS A 102 16.60 -11.52 -2.11
CA LYS A 102 17.68 -12.14 -2.90
C LYS A 102 17.50 -13.67 -2.95
N LYS A 103 17.32 -14.23 -4.15
CA LYS A 103 17.03 -15.67 -4.36
C LYS A 103 18.06 -16.64 -3.76
N ASN A 104 19.33 -16.22 -3.67
CA ASN A 104 20.44 -17.04 -3.17
C ASN A 104 20.82 -16.74 -1.71
N ASP A 105 20.15 -15.74 -1.10
CA ASP A 105 20.30 -15.40 0.32
C ASP A 105 18.99 -14.79 0.79
N ASP A 106 18.12 -15.67 1.27
CA ASP A 106 16.76 -15.40 1.69
C ASP A 106 16.66 -14.42 2.88
N HIS A 107 17.76 -13.83 3.35
CA HIS A 107 17.78 -12.82 4.42
C HIS A 107 18.09 -11.41 3.91
N ILE A 108 18.48 -11.26 2.64
CA ILE A 108 18.91 -9.98 2.08
C ILE A 108 17.78 -9.33 1.28
N CYS A 109 17.40 -8.12 1.72
CA CYS A 109 16.55 -7.20 0.97
C CYS A 109 17.40 -6.39 -0.01
N LEU A 110 17.15 -6.52 -1.31
CA LEU A 110 17.88 -5.80 -2.36
C LEU A 110 17.60 -4.28 -2.36
N VAL A 111 16.54 -3.86 -1.68
CA VAL A 111 16.08 -2.46 -1.61
C VAL A 111 16.14 -1.91 -0.19
N GLU A 112 17.07 -2.40 0.63
CA GLU A 112 17.17 -2.05 2.06
C GLU A 112 17.19 -0.52 2.31
N GLU A 113 17.96 0.22 1.50
CA GLU A 113 18.15 1.68 1.64
C GLU A 113 16.90 2.51 1.30
N PHE A 114 15.98 1.94 0.53
CA PHE A 114 14.74 2.62 0.11
C PHE A 114 13.53 1.70 0.29
N LYS A 115 13.59 0.90 1.36
CA LYS A 115 12.55 -0.04 1.75
C LYS A 115 11.21 0.68 1.89
N PRO A 116 10.11 0.10 1.35
CA PRO A 116 8.78 0.68 1.47
C PRO A 116 8.42 1.01 2.91
N LEU A 117 7.66 2.09 3.09
CA LEU A 117 7.29 2.61 4.40
C LEU A 117 6.51 1.58 5.23
N VAL A 118 5.64 0.79 4.59
CA VAL A 118 4.94 -0.34 5.26
C VAL A 118 5.91 -1.41 5.75
N CYS A 119 6.97 -1.69 4.99
CA CYS A 119 8.01 -2.63 5.41
C CYS A 119 8.83 -2.08 6.59
N ARG A 120 9.05 -0.77 6.65
CA ARG A 120 9.67 -0.07 7.80
C ARG A 120 8.76 -0.01 9.02
N ALA A 121 7.45 0.03 8.81
CA ALA A 121 6.46 0.03 9.88
C ALA A 121 6.28 -1.35 10.55
N PHE A 122 6.59 -2.43 9.85
CA PHE A 122 6.42 -3.78 10.40
C PHE A 122 7.39 -4.03 11.58
N PRO A 123 6.91 -4.53 12.74
CA PRO A 123 5.67 -5.28 12.93
C PRO A 123 4.45 -4.48 13.38
N ILE A 124 4.55 -3.15 13.47
CA ILE A 124 3.43 -2.30 13.87
C ILE A 124 2.40 -2.21 12.74
N ILE A 125 1.17 -2.57 13.06
CA ILE A 125 0.02 -2.49 12.15
C ILE A 125 -1.10 -1.68 12.77
N LYS A 126 -1.91 -1.06 11.92
CA LYS A 126 -3.09 -0.32 12.34
C LYS A 126 -4.14 -1.28 12.92
N ASN A 127 -4.65 -0.94 14.10
CA ASN A 127 -5.80 -1.61 14.67
C ASN A 127 -7.08 -1.01 14.07
N ILE A 128 -7.74 -1.77 13.21
CA ILE A 128 -9.00 -1.36 12.59
C ILE A 128 -10.23 -1.66 13.46
N LYS A 129 -10.07 -2.42 14.55
CA LYS A 129 -11.16 -2.86 15.42
C LYS A 129 -11.33 -2.01 16.67
N ASP A 130 -10.27 -1.31 17.10
CA ASP A 130 -10.27 -0.50 18.31
C ASP A 130 -9.83 0.93 17.99
N THR A 131 -10.70 1.89 18.31
CA THR A 131 -10.43 3.31 18.11
C THR A 131 -9.56 3.92 19.21
N LYS A 132 -9.48 3.29 20.39
CA LYS A 132 -8.64 3.73 21.52
C LYS A 132 -7.20 3.27 21.34
N MET A 133 -6.99 2.02 20.94
CA MET A 133 -5.65 1.48 20.67
C MET A 133 -5.39 1.43 19.16
N LYS A 134 -4.95 2.56 18.58
CA LYS A 134 -4.81 2.73 17.13
C LYS A 134 -3.80 1.79 16.45
N TYR A 135 -2.80 1.31 17.17
CA TYR A 135 -1.73 0.45 16.64
C TYR A 135 -1.48 -0.76 17.53
N LEU A 136 -1.07 -1.87 16.93
CA LEU A 136 -0.69 -3.09 17.63
C LEU A 136 0.50 -3.77 16.93
N SER A 137 1.22 -4.62 17.64
CA SER A 137 2.31 -5.42 17.08
C SER A 137 1.78 -6.72 16.46
N SER A 138 2.27 -7.06 15.28
CA SER A 138 1.87 -8.29 14.59
C SER A 138 2.60 -9.50 15.16
N ARG A 139 1.85 -10.46 15.71
CA ARG A 139 2.36 -11.79 16.11
C ARG A 139 2.94 -12.61 14.95
N ARG A 140 2.82 -12.15 13.70
CA ARG A 140 3.52 -12.75 12.55
C ARG A 140 5.04 -12.52 12.59
N CYS A 141 5.51 -11.57 13.39
CA CYS A 141 6.94 -11.30 13.56
C CYS A 141 7.50 -12.12 14.73
N PRO A 142 8.47 -13.02 14.53
CA PRO A 142 9.10 -13.75 15.63
C PRO A 142 9.82 -12.83 16.62
N GLY A 143 10.27 -11.64 16.19
CA GLY A 143 10.84 -10.65 17.09
C GLY A 143 9.86 -10.18 18.17
N VAL A 144 8.57 -10.07 17.82
CA VAL A 144 7.50 -9.72 18.77
C VAL A 144 7.25 -10.85 19.76
N LEU A 145 7.26 -12.10 19.29
CA LEU A 145 7.04 -13.29 20.14
C LEU A 145 8.15 -13.45 21.18
N LYS A 146 9.40 -13.10 20.85
CA LYS A 146 10.52 -13.12 21.79
C LYS A 146 10.37 -12.12 22.95
N THR A 147 9.49 -11.13 22.79
CA THR A 147 9.26 -10.05 23.77
C THR A 147 7.90 -10.16 24.45
N GLU A 148 7.11 -11.20 24.15
CA GLU A 148 5.71 -11.30 24.57
C GLU A 148 5.51 -11.39 26.09
N ASN A 149 6.51 -11.89 26.81
CA ASN A 149 6.51 -11.97 28.29
C ASN A 149 7.32 -10.84 28.95
N GLN A 150 7.79 -9.84 28.19
CA GLN A 150 8.53 -8.70 28.73
C GLN A 150 7.55 -7.54 28.92
N GLU A 151 7.63 -6.87 30.07
CA GLU A 151 6.97 -5.59 30.24
C GLU A 151 7.71 -4.55 29.39
N ILE A 152 7.06 -4.08 28.34
CA ILE A 152 7.61 -3.11 27.39
C ILE A 152 6.73 -1.86 27.34
N ASP A 153 7.35 -0.69 27.34
CA ASP A 153 6.67 0.52 26.91
C ASP A 153 6.56 0.50 25.38
N PHE A 154 5.35 0.31 24.86
CA PHE A 154 5.09 0.15 23.43
C PHE A 154 5.65 1.30 22.59
N THR A 155 5.56 2.53 23.10
CA THR A 155 5.96 3.73 22.34
C THR A 155 7.47 3.82 22.20
N SER A 156 8.22 3.67 23.29
CA SER A 156 9.69 3.72 23.22
C SER A 156 10.30 2.45 22.61
N PHE A 157 9.67 1.28 22.81
CA PHE A 157 10.18 0.02 22.26
C PHE A 157 10.06 -0.03 20.72
N TYR A 158 8.94 0.43 20.15
CA TYR A 158 8.66 0.45 18.71
C TYR A 158 8.77 1.85 18.08
N GLU A 159 9.59 2.74 18.63
CA GLU A 159 9.64 4.16 18.25
C GLU A 159 9.69 4.36 16.72
N ASN A 160 10.65 3.71 16.05
CA ASN A 160 10.87 3.83 14.61
C ASN A 160 9.71 3.22 13.80
N GLU A 161 9.27 2.01 14.17
CA GLU A 161 8.21 1.29 13.47
C GLU A 161 6.87 2.02 13.62
N LEU A 162 6.62 2.60 14.78
CA LEU A 162 5.43 3.40 15.08
C LEU A 162 5.44 4.72 14.31
N GLU A 163 6.59 5.38 14.19
CA GLU A 163 6.74 6.57 13.34
C GLU A 163 6.47 6.25 11.87
N ALA A 164 7.03 5.15 11.35
CA ALA A 164 6.76 4.69 10.01
C ALA A 164 5.27 4.36 9.82
N ALA A 165 4.62 3.65 10.76
CA ALA A 165 3.19 3.34 10.71
C ALA A 165 2.31 4.60 10.71
N LYS A 166 2.64 5.60 11.55
CA LYS A 166 1.97 6.91 11.54
C LYS A 166 2.12 7.62 10.20
N THR A 167 3.29 7.50 9.58
CA THR A 167 3.59 8.11 8.27
C THR A 167 2.80 7.41 7.15
N VAL A 168 2.62 6.08 7.19
CA VAL A 168 1.73 5.35 6.26
C VAL A 168 0.31 5.89 6.36
N ASP A 169 -0.19 6.02 7.59
CA ASP A 169 -1.52 6.54 7.87
C ASP A 169 -1.71 7.97 7.36
N LYS A 170 -0.72 8.84 7.60
CA LYS A 170 -0.70 10.22 7.12
C LYS A 170 -0.72 10.28 5.59
N LYS A 171 0.16 9.56 4.90
CA LYS A 171 0.19 9.53 3.42
C LYS A 171 -1.13 9.03 2.82
N MET A 172 -1.74 7.99 3.41
CA MET A 172 -3.05 7.51 2.96
C MET A 172 -4.15 8.56 3.15
N GLN A 173 -4.14 9.31 4.26
CA GLN A 173 -5.08 10.41 4.48
C GLN A 173 -4.85 11.54 3.48
N GLU A 174 -3.60 11.90 3.19
CA GLU A 174 -3.24 12.92 2.21
C GLU A 174 -3.76 12.55 0.81
N ILE A 175 -3.60 11.31 0.37
CA ILE A 175 -4.12 10.82 -0.92
C ILE A 175 -5.64 10.96 -1.00
N PHE A 176 -6.39 10.52 0.02
CA PHE A 176 -7.85 10.62 0.01
C PHE A 176 -8.35 12.06 0.13
N ASN A 177 -7.62 12.92 0.85
CA ASN A 177 -7.91 14.34 0.94
C ASN A 177 -7.64 15.03 -0.40
N CYS A 178 -6.55 14.68 -1.09
CA CYS A 178 -6.24 15.16 -2.43
C CYS A 178 -7.35 14.78 -3.41
N PHE A 179 -7.77 13.50 -3.43
CA PHE A 179 -8.89 13.03 -4.23
C PHE A 179 -10.18 13.85 -3.98
N SER A 180 -10.53 14.07 -2.72
CA SER A 180 -11.72 14.85 -2.36
C SER A 180 -11.62 16.31 -2.83
N LYS A 181 -10.46 16.96 -2.62
CA LYS A 181 -10.19 18.33 -3.07
C LYS A 181 -10.24 18.47 -4.59
N LEU A 182 -9.66 17.53 -5.34
CA LEU A 182 -9.69 17.54 -6.81
C LEU A 182 -11.14 17.44 -7.32
N LYS A 183 -11.96 16.59 -6.69
CA LYS A 183 -13.39 16.48 -7.00
C LYS A 183 -14.15 17.76 -6.67
N GLU A 184 -13.93 18.36 -5.49
CA GLU A 184 -14.56 19.63 -5.09
C GLU A 184 -14.21 20.78 -6.03
N LYS A 185 -12.95 20.83 -6.48
CA LYS A 185 -12.46 21.81 -7.46
C LYS A 185 -12.85 21.49 -8.91
N LYS A 186 -13.59 20.39 -9.15
CA LYS A 186 -13.96 19.90 -10.49
C LYS A 186 -12.76 19.69 -11.43
N ARG A 187 -11.58 19.38 -10.86
CA ARG A 187 -10.39 19.01 -11.63
C ARG A 187 -10.43 17.56 -12.10
N ILE A 188 -11.30 16.76 -11.46
CA ILE A 188 -11.66 15.40 -11.85
C ILE A 188 -13.18 15.26 -11.77
N ASP A 189 -13.75 14.42 -12.63
CA ASP A 189 -15.14 13.95 -12.58
C ASP A 189 -15.16 12.40 -12.52
N PRO A 190 -15.04 11.83 -11.30
CA PRO A 190 -14.99 10.39 -11.10
C PRO A 190 -16.27 9.72 -11.55
N ILE A 191 -16.18 8.72 -12.43
CA ILE A 191 -17.35 7.90 -12.74
C ILE A 191 -17.77 7.15 -11.49
N CYS A 192 -18.98 7.44 -11.00
CA CYS A 192 -19.55 6.78 -9.84
C CYS A 192 -20.47 5.62 -10.26
N GLN A 193 -20.63 4.65 -9.36
CA GLN A 193 -21.62 3.56 -9.45
C GLN A 193 -21.46 2.60 -10.65
N ILE A 194 -20.27 2.48 -11.24
CA ILE A 194 -19.96 1.34 -12.11
C ILE A 194 -19.82 0.08 -11.25
N ASN A 195 -20.22 -1.08 -11.78
CA ASN A 195 -19.90 -2.36 -11.17
C ASN A 195 -18.38 -2.47 -10.92
N PRO A 196 -17.92 -2.77 -9.69
CA PRO A 196 -16.49 -2.83 -9.39
C PRO A 196 -15.68 -3.73 -10.34
N ASN A 197 -16.25 -4.85 -10.81
CA ASN A 197 -15.57 -5.74 -11.73
C ASN A 197 -15.38 -5.11 -13.12
N ASP A 198 -16.35 -4.33 -13.59
CA ASP A 198 -16.23 -3.64 -14.87
C ASP A 198 -15.23 -2.47 -14.77
N ALA A 199 -15.17 -1.79 -13.63
CA ALA A 199 -14.12 -0.80 -13.36
C ALA A 199 -12.72 -1.43 -13.42
N VAL A 200 -12.53 -2.65 -12.91
CA VAL A 200 -11.24 -3.36 -13.00
C VAL A 200 -10.91 -3.75 -14.45
N LYS A 201 -11.89 -4.12 -15.28
CA LYS A 201 -11.66 -4.37 -16.72
C LYS A 201 -11.18 -3.10 -17.43
N ILE A 202 -11.88 -1.98 -17.21
CA ILE A 202 -11.50 -0.67 -17.76
C ILE A 202 -10.08 -0.30 -17.33
N LEU A 203 -9.73 -0.51 -16.06
CA LEU A 203 -8.37 -0.29 -15.57
C LEU A 203 -7.33 -1.13 -16.34
N GLY A 204 -7.63 -2.40 -16.64
CA GLY A 204 -6.75 -3.27 -17.43
C GLY A 204 -6.51 -2.74 -18.85
N ASP A 205 -7.57 -2.29 -19.52
CA ASP A 205 -7.49 -1.69 -20.86
C ASP A 205 -6.67 -0.39 -20.84
N TYR A 206 -6.84 0.41 -19.78
CA TYR A 206 -6.15 1.69 -19.62
C TYR A 206 -4.66 1.52 -19.30
N LEU A 207 -4.32 0.54 -18.47
CA LEU A 207 -2.92 0.15 -18.23
C LEU A 207 -2.21 -0.28 -19.52
N THR A 208 -2.92 -1.00 -20.39
CA THR A 208 -2.36 -1.49 -21.67
C THR A 208 -2.22 -0.37 -22.71
N SER A 209 -3.17 0.56 -22.73
CA SER A 209 -3.20 1.68 -23.68
C SER A 209 -2.45 2.93 -23.22
N GLY A 210 -1.86 2.92 -22.02
CA GLY A 210 -1.14 4.07 -21.45
C GLY A 210 -2.06 5.19 -20.93
N LYS A 211 -3.37 4.94 -20.80
CA LYS A 211 -4.37 5.89 -20.27
C LYS A 211 -4.41 5.91 -18.74
N THR A 212 -3.24 6.06 -18.12
CA THR A 212 -3.11 6.10 -16.66
C THR A 212 -2.21 7.24 -16.22
N CYS A 213 -2.55 7.91 -15.12
CA CYS A 213 -1.71 8.91 -14.47
C CYS A 213 -1.74 8.73 -12.94
N PHE A 214 -0.86 9.42 -12.22
CA PHE A 214 -0.86 9.41 -10.76
C PHE A 214 -1.65 10.60 -10.21
N ILE A 215 -2.24 10.42 -9.02
CA ILE A 215 -3.00 11.49 -8.38
C ILE A 215 -2.16 12.75 -8.14
N GLU A 216 -0.87 12.60 -7.86
CA GLU A 216 0.07 13.70 -7.65
C GLU A 216 0.34 14.47 -8.96
N ASP A 217 0.30 13.81 -10.12
CA ASP A 217 0.47 14.48 -11.41
C ASP A 217 -0.74 15.39 -11.66
N VAL A 218 -1.95 14.88 -11.39
CA VAL A 218 -3.18 15.68 -11.46
C VAL A 218 -3.17 16.81 -10.43
N GLU A 219 -2.65 16.62 -9.21
CA GLU A 219 -2.55 17.69 -8.22
C GLU A 219 -1.64 18.84 -8.68
N ASN A 220 -0.46 18.50 -9.21
CA ASN A 220 0.59 19.45 -9.57
C ASN A 220 0.36 20.16 -10.91
N ASP A 221 -0.45 19.58 -11.80
CA ASP A 221 -0.83 20.26 -13.04
C ASP A 221 -1.56 21.56 -12.70
N SER A 222 -0.85 22.68 -12.87
CA SER A 222 -1.38 24.03 -12.65
C SER A 222 -2.24 24.49 -13.83
N VAL A 223 -2.40 23.64 -14.85
CA VAL A 223 -2.93 23.97 -16.17
C VAL A 223 -3.86 22.85 -16.63
N ILE A 224 -5.13 22.96 -16.27
CA ILE A 224 -6.25 22.55 -17.13
C ILE A 224 -7.21 23.74 -17.16
#